data_AF-A0A7Y4RGN7-F1
#
_entry.id   AF-A0A7Y4RGN7-F1
#
_cell.length_a   1.000
_cell.length_b   1.000
_cell.length_c   1.000
_cell.angle_alpha   90.00
_cell.angle_beta   90.00
_cell.angle_gamma   90.00
#
_symmetry.space_group_name_H-M   'P 1'
#
loop_
_entity.id
_entity.type
_entity.pdbx_description
1 polymer ?
#
loop_
_entity_poly.entity_id
_entity_poly.type
_entity_poly.pdbx_seq_one_letter_code
_entity_poly.pdbx_strand_id
1 'polypeptide(L)'
;MKNTFVKTALILGILFVCVLIAGSGTYYWQRAIAQENEAFLKHRIADLEQNNSELQHQIDELGQQLCKGIWKDGACTVLSCGDSDANEKPDDIHIKGIVTFTNEDGAITTIYDECNGSKTQVNEGWCYESPEGSGNYVPGSLVYDCPFGCFEGACNK
;
A
#
# COMPACT_ATOMS: atom_id res chain seq x y z
N MET A 1 -21.47 -88.73 -3.99
CA MET A 1 -21.93 -87.32 -3.89
C MET A 1 -21.28 -86.50 -2.77
N LYS A 2 -20.59 -87.07 -1.76
CA LYS A 2 -19.92 -86.29 -0.70
C LYS A 2 -18.63 -85.54 -1.13
N ASN A 3 -17.93 -85.99 -2.16
CA ASN A 3 -16.64 -85.41 -2.58
C ASN A 3 -16.74 -84.10 -3.38
N THR A 4 -17.91 -83.77 -3.94
CA THR A 4 -18.08 -82.56 -4.76
C THR A 4 -18.28 -81.32 -3.90
N PHE A 5 -19.00 -81.44 -2.78
CA PHE A 5 -19.33 -80.33 -1.88
C PHE A 5 -18.10 -79.72 -1.17
N VAL A 6 -17.15 -80.59 -0.79
CA VAL A 6 -15.90 -80.17 -0.13
C VAL A 6 -15.01 -79.37 -1.08
N LYS A 7 -15.00 -79.71 -2.37
CA LYS A 7 -14.21 -78.98 -3.37
C LYS A 7 -14.77 -77.58 -3.64
N THR A 8 -16.10 -77.42 -3.70
CA THR A 8 -16.72 -76.11 -3.94
C THR A 8 -16.54 -75.16 -2.75
N ALA A 9 -16.66 -75.68 -1.52
CA ALA A 9 -16.45 -74.89 -0.30
C ALA A 9 -14.99 -74.41 -0.17
N LEU A 10 -14.02 -75.25 -0.55
CA LEU A 10 -12.60 -74.89 -0.51
C LEU A 10 -12.27 -73.76 -1.51
N ILE A 11 -12.83 -73.82 -2.72
CA ILE A 11 -12.60 -72.80 -3.76
C ILE A 11 -13.21 -71.45 -3.37
N LEU A 12 -14.43 -71.45 -2.80
CA LEU A 12 -15.09 -70.23 -2.32
C LEU A 12 -14.35 -69.59 -1.14
N GLY A 13 -13.82 -70.41 -0.21
CA GLY A 13 -13.01 -69.91 0.91
C GLY A 13 -11.72 -69.25 0.46
N ILE A 14 -11.01 -69.84 -0.51
CA ILE A 14 -9.76 -69.28 -1.06
C ILE A 14 -10.03 -67.97 -1.80
N LEU A 15 -11.10 -67.90 -2.61
CA LEU A 15 -11.47 -66.66 -3.31
C LEU A 15 -11.79 -65.51 -2.35
N PHE A 16 -12.50 -65.79 -1.25
CA PHE A 16 -12.85 -64.77 -0.26
C PHE A 16 -11.62 -64.21 0.47
N VAL A 17 -10.66 -65.08 0.80
CA VAL A 17 -9.38 -64.67 1.41
C VAL A 17 -8.55 -63.81 0.44
N CYS A 18 -8.50 -64.17 -0.85
CA CYS A 18 -7.79 -63.37 -1.86
C CYS A 18 -8.38 -61.97 -2.05
N VAL A 19 -9.72 -61.82 -1.98
CA VAL A 19 -10.38 -60.50 -2.11
C VAL A 19 -10.11 -59.61 -0.88
N LEU A 20 -10.09 -60.18 0.33
CA LEU A 20 -9.76 -59.43 1.55
C LEU A 20 -8.30 -58.96 1.57
N ILE A 21 -7.36 -59.80 1.14
CA ILE A 21 -5.94 -59.45 1.06
C ILE A 21 -5.73 -58.35 0.00
N ALA A 22 -6.33 -58.48 -1.19
CA ALA A 22 -6.22 -57.47 -2.25
C ALA A 22 -6.85 -56.13 -1.86
N GLY A 23 -8.01 -56.13 -1.17
CA GLY A 23 -8.67 -54.91 -0.73
C GLY A 23 -7.92 -54.15 0.38
N SER A 24 -7.25 -54.86 1.28
CA SER A 24 -6.43 -54.21 2.31
C SER A 24 -5.18 -53.54 1.72
N GLY A 25 -4.51 -54.20 0.76
CA GLY A 25 -3.32 -53.65 0.10
C GLY A 25 -3.59 -52.36 -0.69
N THR A 26 -4.71 -52.31 -1.43
CA THR A 26 -5.11 -51.10 -2.17
C THR A 26 -5.50 -49.96 -1.24
N TYR A 27 -6.15 -50.25 -0.10
CA TYR A 27 -6.49 -49.25 0.91
C TYR A 27 -5.24 -48.60 1.52
N TYR A 28 -4.23 -49.39 1.93
CA TYR A 28 -2.98 -48.83 2.47
C TYR A 28 -2.21 -48.00 1.45
N TRP A 29 -2.17 -48.44 0.18
CA TRP A 29 -1.53 -47.69 -0.89
C TRP A 29 -2.24 -46.37 -1.18
N GLN A 30 -3.58 -46.37 -1.27
CA GLN A 30 -4.36 -45.15 -1.45
C GLN A 30 -4.16 -44.16 -0.30
N ARG A 31 -4.10 -44.66 0.95
CA ARG A 31 -3.85 -43.83 2.13
C ARG A 31 -2.44 -43.22 2.12
N ALA A 32 -1.42 -43.99 1.74
CA ALA A 32 -0.05 -43.49 1.64
C ALA A 32 0.06 -42.38 0.59
N ILE A 33 -0.55 -42.57 -0.58
CA ILE A 33 -0.59 -41.54 -1.64
C ILE A 33 -1.35 -40.30 -1.18
N ALA A 34 -2.48 -40.47 -0.48
CA ALA A 34 -3.23 -39.33 0.05
C ALA A 34 -2.38 -38.50 1.03
N GLN A 35 -1.61 -39.15 1.91
CA GLN A 35 -0.72 -38.48 2.86
C GLN A 35 0.45 -37.76 2.15
N GLU A 36 1.04 -38.37 1.13
CA GLU A 36 2.11 -37.77 0.33
C GLU A 36 1.60 -36.53 -0.42
N ASN A 37 0.43 -36.64 -1.06
CA ASN A 37 -0.21 -35.53 -1.75
C ASN A 37 -0.58 -34.39 -0.78
N GLU A 38 -1.08 -34.72 0.41
CA GLU A 38 -1.41 -33.71 1.42
C GLU A 38 -0.16 -32.96 1.88
N ALA A 39 0.94 -33.67 2.15
CA ALA A 39 2.21 -33.06 2.52
C ALA A 39 2.77 -32.16 1.40
N PHE A 40 2.72 -32.64 0.15
CA PHE A 40 3.14 -31.88 -1.02
C PHE A 40 2.31 -30.62 -1.23
N LEU A 41 0.99 -30.71 -1.13
CA LEU A 41 0.10 -29.56 -1.27
C LEU A 41 0.32 -28.55 -0.15
N LYS A 42 0.50 -29.00 1.09
CA LYS A 42 0.83 -28.13 2.23
C LYS A 42 2.13 -27.36 2.00
N HIS A 43 3.18 -28.05 1.54
CA HIS A 43 4.45 -27.40 1.21
C HIS A 43 4.27 -26.32 0.13
N ARG A 44 3.57 -26.65 -0.96
CA ARG A 44 3.31 -25.70 -2.05
C ARG A 44 2.49 -24.49 -1.61
N ILE A 45 1.51 -24.68 -0.73
CA ILE A 45 0.74 -23.56 -0.17
C ILE A 45 1.66 -22.64 0.64
N ALA A 46 2.50 -23.21 1.52
CA ALA A 46 3.46 -22.42 2.29
C ALA A 46 4.46 -21.65 1.40
N ASP A 47 5.00 -22.29 0.35
CA ASP A 47 5.88 -21.61 -0.61
C ASP A 47 5.17 -20.45 -1.32
N LEU A 48 3.91 -20.65 -1.72
CA LEU A 48 3.12 -19.60 -2.39
C LEU A 48 2.79 -18.44 -1.44
N GLU A 49 2.46 -18.72 -0.18
CA GLU A 49 2.23 -17.71 0.85
C GLU A 49 3.49 -16.88 1.10
N GLN A 50 4.65 -17.55 1.20
CA GLN A 50 5.94 -16.87 1.35
C GLN A 50 6.26 -15.99 0.14
N ASN A 51 6.13 -16.53 -1.07
CA ASN A 51 6.39 -15.77 -2.31
C ASN A 51 5.45 -14.58 -2.46
N ASN A 52 4.18 -14.72 -2.05
CA ASN A 52 3.22 -13.62 -2.11
C ASN A 52 3.59 -12.52 -1.10
N SER A 53 4.01 -12.89 0.11
CA SER A 53 4.50 -11.93 1.10
C SER A 53 5.75 -11.20 0.63
N GLU A 54 6.69 -11.89 0.00
CA GLU A 54 7.91 -11.29 -0.54
C GLU A 54 7.62 -10.35 -1.71
N LEU A 55 6.72 -10.75 -2.61
CA LEU A 55 6.30 -9.90 -3.72
C LEU A 55 5.59 -8.64 -3.24
N GLN A 56 4.73 -8.76 -2.21
CA GLN A 56 4.07 -7.60 -1.61
C GLN A 56 5.10 -6.64 -1.00
N HIS A 57 6.11 -7.15 -0.30
CA HIS A 57 7.20 -6.34 0.23
C HIS A 57 7.95 -5.59 -0.88
N GLN A 58 8.26 -6.25 -1.99
CA GLN A 58 8.92 -5.61 -3.13
C GLN A 58 8.04 -4.52 -3.77
N ILE A 59 6.72 -4.73 -3.84
CA ILE A 59 5.79 -3.71 -4.33
C ILE A 59 5.80 -2.49 -3.40
N ASP A 60 5.79 -2.70 -2.08
CA ASP A 60 5.80 -1.61 -1.10
C ASP A 60 7.13 -0.83 -1.13
N GLU A 61 8.26 -1.52 -1.23
CA GLU A 61 9.58 -0.89 -1.38
C GLU A 61 9.68 -0.07 -2.66
N LEU A 62 9.23 -0.64 -3.79
CA LEU A 62 9.25 0.07 -5.07
C LEU A 62 8.28 1.24 -5.09
N GLY A 63 7.09 1.07 -4.48
CA GLY A 63 6.11 2.12 -4.29
C GLY A 63 6.67 3.29 -3.49
N GLN A 64 7.38 3.00 -2.40
CA GLN A 64 8.07 3.99 -1.59
C GLN A 64 9.18 4.71 -2.39
N GLN A 65 9.96 3.99 -3.21
CA GLN A 65 11.02 4.60 -4.02
C GLN A 65 10.49 5.49 -5.15
N LEU A 66 9.34 5.15 -5.73
CA LEU A 66 8.73 5.90 -6.84
C LEU A 66 7.82 7.04 -6.37
N CYS A 67 7.40 7.04 -5.11
CA CYS A 67 6.48 8.03 -4.58
C CYS A 67 7.16 9.40 -4.46
N LYS A 68 6.70 10.35 -5.27
CA LYS A 68 7.06 11.78 -5.17
C LYS A 68 6.15 12.50 -4.17
N GLY A 69 6.12 11.98 -2.95
CA GLY A 69 5.18 12.41 -1.91
C GLY A 69 5.32 11.54 -0.67
N ILE A 70 4.25 11.41 0.10
CA ILE A 70 4.24 10.59 1.32
C ILE A 70 3.61 9.23 1.00
N TRP A 71 4.37 8.16 1.25
CA TRP A 71 3.89 6.79 1.15
C TRP A 71 3.31 6.34 2.50
N LYS A 72 2.00 6.10 2.55
CA LYS A 72 1.28 5.68 3.77
C LYS A 72 0.20 4.68 3.39
N ASP A 73 0.09 3.59 4.16
CA ASP A 73 -0.92 2.53 3.97
C ASP A 73 -0.99 1.94 2.55
N GLY A 74 0.16 1.80 1.87
CA GLY A 74 0.25 1.24 0.51
C GLY A 74 -0.19 2.19 -0.60
N ALA A 75 -0.40 3.48 -0.28
CA ALA A 75 -0.73 4.52 -1.24
C ALA A 75 0.30 5.65 -1.21
N CYS A 76 0.57 6.22 -2.39
CA CYS A 76 1.36 7.43 -2.53
C CYS A 76 0.43 8.65 -2.53
N THR A 77 0.52 9.48 -1.51
CA THR A 77 -0.14 10.79 -1.48
C THR A 77 0.85 11.83 -2.00
N VAL A 78 0.60 12.34 -3.21
CA VAL A 78 1.40 13.42 -3.80
C VAL A 78 1.13 14.71 -3.04
N LEU A 79 2.16 15.27 -2.41
CA LEU A 79 2.08 16.58 -1.81
C LEU A 79 2.11 17.61 -2.93
N SER A 80 0.98 18.25 -3.18
CA SER A 80 0.91 19.42 -4.04
C SER A 80 0.99 20.66 -3.18
N CYS A 81 1.73 21.67 -3.61
CA CYS A 81 1.61 23.04 -3.10
C CYS A 81 1.49 23.94 -4.33
N GLY A 82 0.38 24.68 -4.40
CA GLY A 82 0.11 25.65 -5.44
C GLY A 82 -0.02 27.03 -4.81
N ASP A 83 0.74 27.97 -5.34
CA ASP A 83 0.73 29.36 -4.93
C ASP A 83 0.10 30.22 -6.03
N SER A 84 -0.88 31.05 -5.68
CA SER A 84 -1.74 31.71 -6.66
C SER A 84 -1.08 32.86 -7.40
N ASP A 85 -0.07 33.50 -6.80
CA ASP A 85 0.61 34.68 -7.32
C ASP A 85 2.07 34.40 -7.76
N ALA A 86 2.57 33.18 -7.53
CA ALA A 86 3.91 32.75 -7.96
C ALA A 86 4.21 32.98 -9.45
N ASN A 87 3.20 33.01 -10.32
CA ASN A 87 3.35 33.28 -11.76
C ASN A 87 3.44 34.77 -12.12
N GLU A 88 2.96 35.68 -11.26
CA GLU A 88 3.03 37.12 -11.50
C GLU A 88 4.36 37.70 -11.01
N LYS A 89 4.82 37.22 -9.85
CA LYS A 89 6.17 37.38 -9.26
C LYS A 89 6.22 36.54 -7.99
N PRO A 90 7.22 35.68 -7.79
CA PRO A 90 7.29 34.77 -6.63
C PRO A 90 7.45 35.46 -5.25
N ASP A 91 7.48 36.79 -5.19
CA ASP A 91 7.69 37.58 -3.96
C ASP A 91 6.91 38.91 -3.98
N ASP A 92 5.76 39.00 -4.69
CA ASP A 92 4.99 40.25 -4.75
C ASP A 92 4.08 40.43 -3.53
N ILE A 93 4.69 40.87 -2.44
CA ILE A 93 4.03 41.28 -1.17
C ILE A 93 2.88 42.29 -1.33
N HIS A 94 2.66 42.86 -2.53
CA HIS A 94 1.59 43.82 -2.80
C HIS A 94 0.36 43.21 -3.46
N ILE A 95 0.37 41.92 -3.74
CA ILE A 95 -0.76 41.17 -4.27
C ILE A 95 -1.24 40.24 -3.15
N LYS A 96 -2.55 39.98 -3.12
CA LYS A 96 -3.11 39.01 -2.18
C LYS A 96 -2.99 37.62 -2.81
N GLY A 97 -2.18 36.77 -2.21
CA GLY A 97 -1.99 35.38 -2.56
C GLY A 97 -2.82 34.42 -1.71
N ILE A 98 -2.89 33.18 -2.20
CA ILE A 98 -3.32 32.00 -1.47
C ILE A 98 -2.37 30.85 -1.80
N VAL A 99 -2.02 30.09 -0.76
CA VAL A 99 -1.30 28.84 -0.89
C VAL A 99 -2.27 27.69 -0.64
N THR A 100 -2.47 26.84 -1.64
CA THR A 100 -3.26 25.61 -1.51
C THR A 100 -2.33 24.41 -1.52
N PHE A 101 -2.35 23.61 -0.46
CA PHE A 101 -1.51 22.43 -0.34
C PHE A 101 -2.28 21.21 0.14
N THR A 102 -1.78 20.03 -0.23
CA THR A 102 -2.29 18.74 0.27
C THR A 102 -1.38 18.30 1.41
N ASN A 103 -1.94 18.03 2.59
CA ASN A 103 -1.15 17.58 3.75
C ASN A 103 -0.87 16.06 3.72
N GLU A 104 -0.18 15.55 4.74
CA GLU A 104 0.22 14.13 4.82
C GLU A 104 -0.97 13.14 4.87
N ASP A 105 -2.14 13.62 5.28
CA ASP A 105 -3.37 12.83 5.33
C ASP A 105 -4.20 12.96 4.04
N GLY A 106 -3.68 13.66 3.02
CA GLY A 106 -4.38 13.89 1.76
C GLY A 106 -5.45 14.99 1.83
N ALA A 107 -5.55 15.73 2.94
CA ALA A 107 -6.48 16.82 3.09
C ALA A 107 -5.93 18.09 2.42
N ILE A 108 -6.79 18.73 1.62
CA ILE A 108 -6.47 20.00 0.97
C ILE A 108 -6.69 21.13 1.98
N THR A 109 -5.65 21.92 2.20
CA THR A 109 -5.64 23.09 3.07
C THR A 109 -5.30 24.32 2.25
N THR A 110 -5.95 25.45 2.55
CA THR A 110 -5.65 26.74 1.94
C THR A 110 -5.22 27.72 3.02
N ILE A 111 -4.06 28.34 2.84
CA ILE A 111 -3.55 29.46 3.62
C ILE A 111 -3.78 30.71 2.79
N TYR A 112 -4.27 31.76 3.44
CA TYR A 112 -4.45 33.08 2.84
C TYR A 112 -3.38 34.00 3.37
N ASP A 113 -2.89 34.88 2.53
CA ASP A 113 -2.07 35.98 3.03
C ASP A 113 -2.90 36.84 3.94
N GLU A 114 -2.32 37.20 5.08
CA GLU A 114 -3.02 37.96 6.10
C GLU A 114 -2.14 39.05 6.67
N CYS A 115 -2.76 40.19 6.98
CA CYS A 115 -2.09 41.23 7.72
C CYS A 115 -1.92 40.78 9.18
N ASN A 116 -0.69 40.88 9.69
CA ASN A 116 -0.45 40.72 11.11
C ASN A 116 -1.23 41.81 11.89
N GLY A 117 -1.55 41.57 13.16
CA GLY A 117 -2.38 42.44 13.99
C GLY A 117 -1.92 43.90 14.10
N SER A 118 -0.65 44.19 13.80
CA SER A 118 -0.11 45.57 13.72
C SER A 118 -0.53 46.34 12.47
N LYS A 119 -1.06 45.67 11.42
CA LYS A 119 -1.26 46.20 10.07
C LYS A 119 -0.02 46.85 9.45
N THR A 120 1.17 46.54 9.95
CA THR A 120 2.45 46.99 9.38
C THR A 120 3.25 45.83 8.81
N GLN A 121 2.70 44.62 8.85
CA GLN A 121 3.34 43.41 8.35
C GLN A 121 2.29 42.56 7.64
N VAL A 122 2.72 41.85 6.61
CA VAL A 122 1.96 40.80 5.94
C VAL A 122 2.62 39.46 6.24
N ASN A 123 1.80 38.46 6.54
CA ASN A 123 2.19 37.07 6.59
C ASN A 123 1.85 36.45 5.23
N GLU A 124 2.86 36.28 4.40
CA GLU A 124 2.75 35.76 3.04
C GLU A 124 3.00 34.25 3.06
N GLY A 125 2.01 33.50 2.58
CA GLY A 125 2.17 32.08 2.31
C GLY A 125 2.99 31.90 1.04
N TRP A 126 3.88 30.91 1.01
CA TRP A 126 4.60 30.56 -0.21
C TRP A 126 4.80 29.05 -0.32
N CYS A 127 4.99 28.54 -1.53
CA CYS A 127 5.35 27.15 -1.77
C CYS A 127 6.85 27.03 -2.09
N TYR A 128 7.57 26.20 -1.36
CA TYR A 128 9.00 25.96 -1.61
C TYR A 128 9.33 24.49 -1.74
N GLU A 129 10.36 24.19 -2.52
CA GLU A 129 10.82 22.81 -2.67
C GLU A 129 11.44 22.32 -1.36
N SER A 130 10.96 21.18 -0.86
CA SER A 130 11.49 20.53 0.34
C SER A 130 13.01 20.33 0.22
N PRO A 131 13.80 20.50 1.30
CA PRO A 131 15.24 20.25 1.31
C PRO A 131 15.64 18.85 0.84
N GLU A 132 14.70 17.91 0.87
CA GLU A 132 14.88 16.54 0.39
C GLU A 132 14.96 16.42 -1.13
N GLY A 133 14.68 17.50 -1.88
CA GLY A 133 14.93 17.63 -3.31
C GLY A 133 14.25 16.56 -4.16
N SER A 134 13.02 16.78 -4.58
CA SER A 134 12.24 15.77 -5.32
C SER A 134 11.01 16.31 -6.06
N GLY A 135 10.83 17.63 -6.15
CA GLY A 135 9.56 18.22 -6.59
C GLY A 135 8.42 18.11 -5.56
N ASN A 136 8.76 17.78 -4.31
CA ASN A 136 7.85 17.90 -3.17
C ASN A 136 7.85 19.35 -2.70
N TYR A 137 6.74 20.06 -2.95
CA TYR A 137 6.59 21.43 -2.47
C TYR A 137 5.85 21.43 -1.14
N VAL A 138 6.39 22.17 -0.18
CA VAL A 138 5.82 22.34 1.16
C VAL A 138 5.37 23.78 1.36
N PRO A 139 4.27 24.01 2.08
CA PRO A 139 3.83 25.36 2.41
C PRO A 139 4.78 25.97 3.44
N GLY A 140 5.19 27.21 3.20
CA GLY A 140 5.89 28.07 4.13
C GLY A 140 5.09 29.34 4.40
N SER A 141 5.56 30.12 5.37
CA SER A 141 5.05 31.45 5.66
C SER A 141 6.22 32.37 5.98
N LEU A 142 6.22 33.55 5.38
CA LEU A 142 7.22 34.60 5.57
C LEU A 142 6.52 35.86 6.04
N VAL A 143 7.15 36.58 6.97
CA VAL A 143 6.64 37.85 7.47
C VAL A 143 7.42 38.97 6.82
N TYR A 144 6.71 39.83 6.09
CA TYR A 144 7.27 41.01 5.45
C TYR A 144 6.80 42.28 6.14
N ASP A 145 7.71 43.23 6.32
CA ASP A 145 7.37 44.57 6.79
C ASP A 145 6.77 45.38 5.64
N CYS A 146 5.60 45.97 5.87
CA CYS A 146 4.90 46.88 4.95
C CYS A 146 5.04 48.33 5.44
N PRO A 147 5.98 49.14 4.89
CA PRO A 147 6.23 50.51 5.37
C PRO A 147 5.01 51.43 5.28
N PHE A 148 4.11 51.18 4.32
CA PHE A 148 2.88 51.93 4.09
C PHE A 148 1.63 51.23 4.66
N GLY A 149 1.84 50.22 5.49
CA GLY A 149 0.79 49.40 6.08
C GLY A 149 0.37 48.22 5.19
N CYS A 150 -0.36 47.30 5.80
CA CYS A 150 -0.96 46.13 5.20
C CYS A 150 -2.48 46.28 5.14
N PHE A 151 -3.07 45.90 4.01
CA PHE A 151 -4.50 45.87 3.79
C PHE A 151 -4.90 44.56 3.10
N GLU A 152 -5.87 43.84 3.68
CA GLU A 152 -6.45 42.60 3.12
C GLU A 152 -5.46 41.47 2.76
N GLY A 153 -4.30 41.42 3.42
CA GLY A 153 -3.26 40.42 3.16
C GLY A 153 -2.24 40.86 2.14
N ALA A 154 -2.12 42.16 1.84
CA ALA A 154 -1.10 42.71 0.95
C ALA A 154 -0.53 44.03 1.51
N CYS A 155 0.73 44.33 1.20
CA CYS A 155 1.35 45.62 1.50
C CYS A 155 0.83 46.72 0.56
N ASN A 156 0.54 47.90 1.13
CA ASN A 156 0.21 49.10 0.34
C ASN A 156 1.43 49.62 -0.44
N LYS A 157 1.17 50.24 -1.60
CA LYS A 157 2.16 50.95 -2.43
C LYS A 157 2.15 52.45 -2.16
#